data_AF-A0A3M2J0Z7-F1
#
_entry.id   AF-A0A3M2J0Z7-F1
#
_cell.length_a   1.000
_cell.length_b   1.000
_cell.length_c   1.000
_cell.angle_alpha   90.00
_cell.angle_beta   90.00
_cell.angle_gamma   90.00
#
_symmetry.space_group_name_H-M   'P 1'
#
loop_
_entity.id
_entity.type
_entity.pdbx_description
1 polymer ?
#
loop_
_entity_poly.entity_id
_entity_poly.type
_entity_poly.pdbx_seq_one_letter_code
_entity_poly.pdbx_strand_id
1 'polypeptide(L)'
;MLSGNIETALSQIQLLPSQRTILLEEIFDFLTYGGYPEPTLLTEEKKRQEALFEFYSAYVQKDIGHLFAIDQIDKFNKLIRLYAAQIGKLVNFTEIANTLGISRKTVEKYSFLQQSTFVVEFLSPYYSNVRKELTKMPKVYLEDVGVRNAILNAFHRNEYKVNPGNLAENYVLNQLQKRYSDADIHFWRTKSRQEVDFVLSTGTGLVPVEVKFTDMQRPIFPGGLKAFITTYSPGTAFIITRDFLHYQTFGETRVYWLPIYFL
;
A
#
# COMPACT_ATOMS: atom_id res chain seq x y z
N MET A 1 21.88 -12.58 4.63
CA MET A 1 21.96 -13.75 3.72
C MET A 1 20.72 -13.85 2.83
N LEU A 2 20.37 -12.80 2.08
CA LEU A 2 19.13 -12.76 1.26
C LEU A 2 19.38 -12.93 -0.24
N SER A 3 20.63 -13.04 -0.70
CA SER A 3 20.93 -12.87 -2.13
C SER A 3 21.43 -14.10 -2.88
N GLY A 4 21.95 -15.11 -2.20
CA GLY A 4 22.52 -16.29 -2.89
C GLY A 4 21.47 -17.28 -3.42
N ASN A 5 20.20 -17.17 -2.98
CA ASN A 5 19.17 -18.17 -3.23
C ASN A 5 17.98 -17.65 -4.06
N ILE A 6 17.85 -16.34 -4.22
CA ILE A 6 16.74 -15.73 -4.96
C ILE A 6 16.95 -15.91 -6.46
N GLU A 7 18.16 -15.71 -6.98
CA GLU A 7 18.44 -15.82 -8.42
C GLU A 7 18.17 -17.24 -8.94
N THR A 8 18.67 -18.25 -8.22
CA THR A 8 18.41 -19.66 -8.52
C THR A 8 16.92 -19.98 -8.40
N ALA A 9 16.24 -19.52 -7.35
CA ALA A 9 14.80 -19.72 -7.19
C ALA A 9 13.98 -19.07 -8.32
N LEU A 10 14.27 -17.82 -8.68
CA LEU A 10 13.56 -17.10 -9.76
C LEU A 10 13.80 -17.74 -11.13
N SER A 11 14.99 -18.30 -11.38
CA SER A 11 15.29 -19.04 -12.60
C SER A 11 14.53 -20.38 -12.71
N GLN A 12 14.13 -20.95 -11.58
CA GLN A 12 13.40 -22.23 -11.51
C GLN A 12 11.88 -22.05 -11.49
N ILE A 13 11.37 -20.85 -11.18
CA ILE A 13 9.93 -20.56 -11.21
C ILE A 13 9.47 -20.41 -12.66
N GLN A 14 9.16 -21.54 -13.30
CA GLN A 14 8.48 -21.59 -14.59
C GLN A 14 6.97 -21.80 -14.36
N LEU A 15 6.26 -20.73 -14.03
CA LEU A 15 4.79 -20.78 -14.04
C LEU A 15 4.28 -20.89 -15.47
N LEU A 16 3.43 -21.89 -15.71
CA LEU A 16 2.67 -22.01 -16.95
C LEU A 16 1.76 -20.79 -17.14
N PRO A 17 1.44 -20.39 -18.39
CA PRO A 17 0.55 -19.27 -18.65
C PRO A 17 -0.79 -19.37 -17.89
N SER A 18 -1.37 -20.56 -17.79
CA SER A 18 -2.61 -20.80 -17.04
C SER A 18 -2.47 -20.54 -15.55
N GLN A 19 -1.34 -20.92 -14.94
CA GLN A 19 -1.08 -20.67 -13.52
C GLN A 19 -0.93 -19.18 -13.23
N ARG A 20 -0.23 -18.45 -14.12
CA ARG A 20 -0.11 -16.98 -14.02
C ARG A 20 -1.48 -16.30 -14.08
N THR A 21 -2.34 -16.74 -15.00
CA THR A 21 -3.71 -16.22 -15.11
C THR A 21 -4.50 -16.44 -13.82
N ILE A 22 -4.43 -17.64 -13.23
CA ILE A 22 -5.13 -17.94 -11.96
C ILE A 22 -4.65 -17.03 -10.84
N LEU A 23 -3.33 -16.92 -10.64
CA LEU A 23 -2.74 -16.08 -9.60
C LEU A 23 -3.09 -14.59 -9.79
N LEU A 24 -3.11 -14.11 -11.03
CA LEU A 24 -3.57 -12.74 -11.32
C LEU A 24 -5.05 -12.53 -11.00
N GLU A 25 -5.90 -13.51 -11.30
CA GLU A 25 -7.32 -13.44 -10.94
C GLU A 25 -7.54 -13.40 -9.43
N GLU A 26 -6.73 -14.12 -8.65
CA GLU A 26 -6.72 -14.04 -7.19
C GLU A 26 -6.28 -12.66 -6.70
N ILE A 27 -5.28 -12.05 -7.33
CA ILE A 27 -4.88 -10.67 -7.02
C ILE A 27 -6.02 -9.70 -7.32
N PHE A 28 -6.70 -9.82 -8.47
CA PHE A 28 -7.83 -8.95 -8.79
C PHE A 28 -9.02 -9.15 -7.85
N ASP A 29 -9.24 -10.37 -7.39
CA ASP A 29 -10.23 -10.68 -6.37
C ASP A 29 -9.87 -10.00 -5.04
N PHE A 30 -8.61 -10.13 -4.60
CA PHE A 30 -8.11 -9.48 -3.39
C PHE A 30 -8.18 -7.95 -3.49
N LEU A 31 -7.77 -7.34 -4.61
CA LEU A 31 -7.87 -5.89 -4.81
C LEU A 31 -9.32 -5.38 -4.77
N THR A 32 -10.29 -6.25 -5.02
CA THR A 32 -11.72 -5.93 -5.00
C THR A 32 -12.32 -6.10 -3.60
N TYR A 33 -12.02 -7.20 -2.91
CA TYR A 33 -12.73 -7.62 -1.70
C TYR A 33 -11.85 -7.68 -0.44
N GLY A 34 -10.55 -7.43 -0.56
CA GLY A 34 -9.62 -7.45 0.56
C GLY A 34 -9.35 -8.84 1.11
N GLY A 35 -8.75 -8.86 2.31
CA GLY A 35 -8.39 -10.06 3.06
C GLY A 35 -9.20 -10.26 4.33
N TYR A 36 -10.29 -9.52 4.54
CA TYR A 36 -11.15 -9.73 5.71
C TYR A 36 -11.79 -11.13 5.65
N PRO A 37 -11.71 -11.96 6.72
CA PRO A 37 -12.02 -13.39 6.61
C PRO A 37 -13.42 -13.71 6.09
N GLU A 38 -14.46 -13.06 6.60
CA GLU A 38 -15.84 -13.39 6.25
C GLU A 38 -16.15 -13.25 4.74
N PRO A 39 -15.85 -12.11 4.06
CA PRO A 39 -15.95 -11.99 2.61
C PRO A 39 -15.15 -13.01 1.80
N THR A 40 -14.05 -13.57 2.33
CA THR A 40 -13.25 -14.58 1.61
C THR A 40 -13.89 -15.97 1.64
N LEU A 41 -14.80 -16.23 2.56
CA LEU A 41 -15.53 -17.51 2.69
C LEU A 41 -16.79 -17.56 1.81
N LEU A 42 -17.19 -16.42 1.23
CA LEU A 42 -18.41 -16.28 0.46
C LEU A 42 -18.11 -16.34 -1.04
N THR A 43 -18.93 -17.06 -1.79
CA THR A 43 -18.77 -17.20 -3.26
C THR A 43 -19.53 -16.15 -4.06
N GLU A 44 -20.62 -15.60 -3.51
CA GLU A 44 -21.47 -14.62 -4.19
C GLU A 44 -20.95 -13.19 -3.96
N GLU A 45 -20.61 -12.49 -5.04
CA GLU A 45 -20.04 -11.13 -4.99
C GLU A 45 -20.90 -10.16 -4.16
N LYS A 46 -22.22 -10.23 -4.29
CA LYS A 46 -23.15 -9.37 -3.54
C LYS A 46 -23.03 -9.58 -2.04
N LYS A 47 -22.97 -10.84 -1.58
CA LYS A 47 -22.82 -11.16 -0.14
C LYS A 47 -21.47 -10.71 0.41
N ARG A 48 -20.41 -10.78 -0.41
CA ARG A 48 -19.08 -10.25 -0.04
C ARG A 48 -19.13 -8.74 0.18
N GLN A 49 -19.81 -8.01 -0.71
CA GLN A 49 -20.01 -6.57 -0.57
C GLN A 49 -20.84 -6.24 0.67
N GLU A 50 -21.95 -6.95 0.89
CA GLU A 50 -22.81 -6.81 2.09
C GLU A 50 -22.00 -7.01 3.37
N ALA A 51 -21.22 -8.09 3.48
CA ALA A 51 -20.35 -8.36 4.62
C ALA A 51 -19.32 -7.23 4.87
N LEU A 52 -18.71 -6.69 3.81
CA LEU A 52 -17.77 -5.56 3.94
C LEU A 52 -18.47 -4.25 4.35
N PHE A 53 -19.68 -4.00 3.86
CA PHE A 53 -20.48 -2.84 4.29
C PHE A 53 -20.91 -2.97 5.74
N GLU A 54 -21.30 -4.16 6.18
CA GLU A 54 -21.64 -4.45 7.57
C GLU A 54 -20.43 -4.25 8.48
N PHE A 55 -19.26 -4.78 8.10
CA PHE A 55 -18.02 -4.52 8.83
C PHE A 55 -17.73 -3.03 8.97
N TYR A 56 -17.77 -2.28 7.86
CA TYR A 56 -17.56 -0.83 7.90
C TYR A 56 -18.59 -0.11 8.78
N SER A 57 -19.87 -0.48 8.69
CA SER A 57 -20.94 0.19 9.45
C SER A 57 -20.89 -0.13 10.95
N ALA A 58 -20.63 -1.40 11.31
CA ALA A 58 -20.61 -1.84 12.70
C ALA A 58 -19.31 -1.43 13.40
N TYR A 59 -18.16 -1.84 12.85
CA TYR A 59 -16.88 -1.62 13.51
C TYR A 59 -16.40 -0.17 13.34
N VAL A 60 -16.32 0.30 12.10
CA VAL A 60 -15.63 1.55 11.81
C VAL A 60 -16.47 2.77 12.17
N GLN A 61 -17.76 2.77 11.83
CA GLN A 61 -18.63 3.92 12.08
C GLN A 61 -19.20 3.97 13.50
N LYS A 62 -19.52 2.83 14.10
CA LYS A 62 -20.24 2.75 15.37
C LYS A 62 -19.30 2.43 16.54
N ASP A 63 -18.61 1.30 16.50
CA ASP A 63 -17.83 0.83 17.66
C ASP A 63 -16.66 1.76 18.01
N ILE A 64 -15.89 2.22 17.02
CA ILE A 64 -14.79 3.19 17.24
C ILE A 64 -15.33 4.50 17.81
N GLY A 65 -16.48 4.97 17.30
CA GLY A 65 -17.13 6.19 17.78
C GLY A 65 -17.50 6.13 19.26
N HIS A 66 -18.07 5.00 19.68
CA HIS A 66 -18.45 4.77 21.07
C HIS A 66 -17.24 4.55 21.97
N LEU A 67 -16.25 3.75 21.54
CA LEU A 67 -15.07 3.40 22.34
C LEU A 67 -14.26 4.63 22.75
N PHE A 68 -14.12 5.61 21.86
CA PHE A 68 -13.32 6.81 22.09
C PHE A 68 -14.14 8.07 22.40
N ALA A 69 -15.45 7.92 22.62
CA ALA A 69 -16.38 9.02 22.89
C ALA A 69 -16.19 10.20 21.91
N ILE A 70 -16.27 9.91 20.61
CA ILE A 70 -15.97 10.88 19.55
C ILE A 70 -17.09 11.92 19.46
N ASP A 71 -16.78 13.17 19.84
CA ASP A 71 -17.75 14.28 19.89
C ASP A 71 -18.44 14.56 18.53
N GLN A 72 -17.68 14.46 17.43
CA GLN A 72 -18.17 14.76 16.07
C GLN A 72 -18.02 13.54 15.15
N ILE A 73 -18.80 12.50 15.41
CA ILE A 73 -18.72 11.21 14.69
C ILE A 73 -18.90 11.36 13.17
N ASP A 74 -19.76 12.27 12.71
CA ASP A 74 -19.94 12.54 11.28
C ASP A 74 -18.65 13.04 10.61
N LYS A 75 -17.88 13.88 11.32
CA LYS A 75 -16.60 14.40 10.81
C LYS A 75 -15.53 13.32 10.83
N PHE A 76 -15.55 12.45 11.83
CA PHE A 76 -14.67 11.28 11.91
C PHE A 76 -14.92 10.32 10.74
N ASN A 77 -16.18 9.99 10.46
CA ASN A 77 -16.55 9.10 9.34
C ASN A 77 -16.23 9.74 7.97
N LYS A 78 -16.47 11.05 7.81
CA LYS A 78 -16.07 11.79 6.60
C LYS A 78 -14.55 11.80 6.41
N LEU A 79 -13.78 11.86 7.50
CA LEU A 79 -12.32 11.79 7.45
C LEU A 79 -11.82 10.46 6.88
N ILE A 80 -12.38 9.33 7.33
CA ILE A 80 -12.05 8.00 6.79
C ILE A 80 -12.35 7.93 5.30
N ARG A 81 -13.50 8.47 4.87
CA ARG A 81 -13.87 8.52 3.46
C ARG A 81 -12.91 9.36 2.62
N LEU A 82 -12.41 10.47 3.15
CA LEU A 82 -11.36 11.26 2.49
C LEU A 82 -10.06 10.46 2.35
N TYR A 83 -9.64 9.74 3.40
CA TYR A 83 -8.46 8.87 3.35
C TYR A 83 -8.59 7.75 2.32
N ALA A 84 -9.72 7.04 2.31
CA ALA A 84 -10.02 6.00 1.33
C ALA A 84 -9.95 6.51 -0.13
N ALA A 85 -10.40 7.75 -0.37
CA ALA A 85 -10.36 8.38 -1.69
C ALA A 85 -8.95 8.83 -2.13
N GLN A 86 -8.02 9.02 -1.17
CA GLN A 86 -6.67 9.52 -1.43
C GLN A 86 -5.56 8.52 -1.08
N ILE A 87 -5.87 7.22 -1.02
CA ILE A 87 -4.86 6.16 -0.80
C ILE A 87 -3.62 6.37 -1.68
N GLY A 88 -2.43 6.13 -1.12
CA GLY A 88 -1.14 6.35 -1.76
C GLY A 88 -0.72 7.82 -1.94
N LYS A 89 -1.53 8.80 -1.51
CA LYS A 89 -1.23 10.23 -1.68
C LYS A 89 -0.80 10.87 -0.37
N LEU A 90 -0.07 11.98 -0.49
CA LEU A 90 0.35 12.82 0.62
C LEU A 90 -0.86 13.45 1.32
N VAL A 91 -0.81 13.49 2.65
CA VAL A 91 -1.86 14.03 3.50
C VAL A 91 -1.47 15.40 4.04
N ASN A 92 -2.27 16.40 3.67
CA ASN A 92 -2.22 17.73 4.29
C ASN A 92 -3.34 17.86 5.32
N PHE A 93 -2.99 17.69 6.60
CA PHE A 93 -3.96 17.80 7.70
C PHE A 93 -4.65 19.18 7.78
N THR A 94 -3.99 20.25 7.30
CA THR A 94 -4.60 21.60 7.28
C THR A 94 -5.68 21.70 6.20
N GLU A 95 -5.43 21.16 5.02
CA GLU A 95 -6.40 21.13 3.92
C GLU A 95 -7.63 20.30 4.29
N ILE A 96 -7.41 19.14 4.92
CA ILE A 96 -8.48 18.28 5.42
C ILE A 96 -9.29 18.99 6.52
N ALA A 97 -8.62 19.68 7.45
CA ALA A 97 -9.27 20.45 8.50
C ALA A 97 -10.22 21.51 7.92
N ASN A 98 -9.75 22.24 6.91
CA ASN A 98 -10.56 23.22 6.18
C ASN A 98 -11.75 22.56 5.47
N THR A 99 -11.53 21.43 4.81
CA THR A 99 -12.56 20.67 4.08
C THR A 99 -13.66 20.16 5.02
N LEU A 100 -13.26 19.67 6.19
CA LEU A 100 -14.18 19.14 7.20
C LEU A 100 -14.75 20.22 8.12
N GLY A 101 -14.23 21.44 8.11
CA GLY A 101 -14.67 22.51 9.02
C GLY A 101 -14.42 22.18 10.49
N ILE A 102 -13.29 21.53 10.80
CA ILE A 102 -12.84 21.22 12.17
C ILE A 102 -11.39 21.68 12.36
N SER A 103 -10.92 21.79 13.61
CA SER A 103 -9.55 22.23 13.86
C SER A 103 -8.53 21.20 13.34
N ARG A 104 -7.34 21.65 12.93
CA ARG A 104 -6.23 20.75 12.56
C ARG A 104 -5.90 19.76 13.69
N LYS A 105 -5.91 20.22 14.94
CA LYS A 105 -5.68 19.36 16.13
C LYS A 105 -6.73 18.25 16.23
N THR A 106 -7.98 18.55 15.90
CA THR A 106 -9.06 17.54 15.86
C THR A 106 -8.84 16.53 14.74
N VAL A 107 -8.42 16.98 13.55
CA VAL A 107 -8.05 16.07 12.45
C VAL A 107 -6.92 15.14 12.91
N GLU A 108 -5.82 15.67 13.44
CA GLU A 108 -4.69 14.87 13.91
C GLU A 108 -5.08 13.87 15.00
N LYS A 109 -5.94 14.28 15.95
CA LYS A 109 -6.52 13.37 16.96
C LYS A 109 -7.30 12.23 16.28
N TYR A 110 -8.16 12.55 15.33
CA TYR A 110 -8.98 11.54 14.64
C TYR A 110 -8.15 10.63 13.74
N SER A 111 -7.13 11.16 13.06
CA SER A 111 -6.15 10.37 12.30
C SER A 111 -5.43 9.37 13.19
N PHE A 112 -4.95 9.81 14.36
CA PHE A 112 -4.29 8.94 15.33
C PHE A 112 -5.20 7.82 15.81
N LEU A 113 -6.48 8.14 16.10
CA LEU A 113 -7.46 7.12 16.48
C LEU A 113 -7.69 6.09 15.36
N GLN A 114 -7.86 6.54 14.11
CA GLN A 114 -8.08 5.64 12.95
C GLN A 114 -6.88 4.73 12.68
N GLN A 115 -5.67 5.24 12.91
CA GLN A 115 -4.45 4.43 12.85
C GLN A 115 -4.36 3.43 14.00
N SER A 116 -4.67 3.87 15.22
CA SER A 116 -4.65 3.01 16.42
C SER A 116 -5.70 1.88 16.39
N THR A 117 -6.74 2.03 15.56
CA THR A 117 -7.81 1.03 15.37
C THR A 117 -7.62 0.14 14.15
N PHE A 118 -6.44 0.17 13.53
CA PHE A 118 -6.12 -0.64 12.34
C PHE A 118 -7.11 -0.42 11.19
N VAL A 119 -7.49 0.84 10.93
CA VAL A 119 -8.29 1.20 9.75
C VAL A 119 -7.39 1.82 8.70
N VAL A 120 -6.60 2.82 9.11
CA VAL A 120 -5.80 3.67 8.23
C VAL A 120 -4.33 3.52 8.61
N GLU A 121 -3.44 3.52 7.63
CA GLU A 121 -2.00 3.57 7.88
C GLU A 121 -1.38 4.85 7.31
N PHE A 122 -0.52 5.51 8.10
CA PHE A 122 0.22 6.70 7.67
C PHE A 122 1.70 6.39 7.50
N LEU A 123 2.16 6.41 6.25
CA LEU A 123 3.54 6.12 5.91
C LEU A 123 4.37 7.41 5.91
N SER A 124 5.36 7.52 6.80
CA SER A 124 6.28 8.66 6.84
C SER A 124 7.32 8.58 5.72
N PRO A 125 7.89 9.73 5.29
CA PRO A 125 9.00 9.72 4.34
C PRO A 125 10.32 9.35 5.01
N TYR A 126 11.14 8.55 4.34
CA TYR A 126 12.48 8.22 4.75
C TYR A 126 13.38 9.46 4.73
N TYR A 127 13.91 9.83 5.90
CA TYR A 127 14.96 10.81 6.06
C TYR A 127 15.98 10.30 7.08
N SER A 128 17.27 10.54 6.82
CA SER A 128 18.31 10.30 7.83
C SER A 128 18.20 11.21 9.07
N ASN A 129 17.39 12.27 8.99
CA ASN A 129 17.13 13.19 10.08
C ASN A 129 15.70 13.02 10.58
N VAL A 130 15.55 12.48 11.78
CA VAL A 130 14.27 12.21 12.45
C VAL A 130 13.37 13.46 12.53
N ARG A 131 13.93 14.66 12.78
CA ARG A 131 13.13 15.89 12.81
C ARG A 131 12.53 16.22 11.44
N LYS A 132 13.25 15.95 10.35
CA LYS A 132 12.71 16.13 9.00
C LYS A 132 11.66 15.08 8.67
N GLU A 133 11.86 13.84 9.09
CA GLU A 133 10.86 12.79 8.94
C GLU A 133 9.54 13.16 9.62
N LEU A 134 9.59 13.52 10.91
CA LEU A 134 8.41 13.85 11.73
C LEU A 134 7.64 15.11 11.27
N THR A 135 8.25 15.97 10.45
CA THR A 135 7.64 17.24 10.05
C THR A 135 7.07 17.23 8.63
N LYS A 136 7.29 16.14 7.87
CA LYS A 136 6.83 16.04 6.49
C LYS A 136 5.48 15.33 6.41
N MET A 137 4.73 15.66 5.35
CA MET A 137 3.44 15.05 5.10
C MET A 137 3.62 13.54 4.89
N PRO A 138 2.87 12.70 5.60
CA PRO A 138 2.85 11.27 5.36
C PRO A 138 2.01 10.95 4.10
N LYS A 139 2.18 9.75 3.55
CA LYS A 139 1.17 9.14 2.68
C LYS A 139 0.12 8.42 3.51
N VAL A 140 -1.09 8.25 2.98
CA VAL A 140 -2.14 7.45 3.63
C VAL A 140 -2.48 6.20 2.84
N TYR A 141 -2.70 5.10 3.56
CA TYR A 141 -3.14 3.81 3.05
C TYR A 141 -4.23 3.24 3.97
N LEU A 142 -4.91 2.17 3.55
CA LEU A 142 -5.88 1.45 4.39
C LEU A 142 -5.33 0.06 4.70
N GLU A 143 -5.59 -0.44 5.91
CA GLU A 143 -5.18 -1.79 6.33
C GLU A 143 -5.79 -2.91 5.48
N ASP A 144 -6.93 -2.61 4.84
CA ASP A 144 -7.59 -3.52 3.92
C ASP A 144 -8.23 -2.77 2.72
N VAL A 145 -7.91 -3.23 1.50
CA VAL A 145 -8.41 -2.65 0.25
C VAL A 145 -9.89 -2.94 -0.01
N GLY A 146 -10.43 -4.05 0.51
CA GLY A 146 -11.86 -4.36 0.48
C GLY A 146 -12.66 -3.42 1.37
N VAL A 147 -12.15 -3.14 2.57
CA VAL A 147 -12.73 -2.13 3.47
C VAL A 147 -12.70 -0.74 2.83
N ARG A 148 -11.58 -0.37 2.20
CA ARG A 148 -11.49 0.87 1.39
C ARG A 148 -12.59 0.91 0.33
N ASN A 149 -12.81 -0.18 -0.39
CA ASN A 149 -13.81 -0.27 -1.44
C ASN A 149 -15.23 -0.16 -0.88
N ALA A 150 -15.52 -0.75 0.28
CA ALA A 150 -16.79 -0.57 0.97
C ALA A 150 -17.03 0.88 1.42
N ILE A 151 -16.02 1.55 1.98
CA ILE A 151 -16.11 2.97 2.39
C ILE A 151 -16.53 3.88 1.23
N LEU A 152 -16.06 3.58 0.02
CA LEU A 152 -16.34 4.37 -1.18
C LEU A 152 -17.50 3.83 -2.03
N ASN A 153 -18.05 2.67 -1.67
CA ASN A 153 -18.96 1.90 -2.52
C ASN A 153 -18.37 1.68 -3.94
N ALA A 154 -17.13 1.17 -3.99
CA ALA A 154 -16.33 1.06 -5.19
C ALA A 154 -15.82 -0.37 -5.39
N PHE A 155 -16.63 -1.24 -6.01
CA PHE A 155 -16.29 -2.64 -6.29
C PHE A 155 -16.10 -2.87 -7.79
N HIS A 156 -15.11 -2.20 -8.39
CA HIS A 156 -14.93 -2.13 -9.84
C HIS A 156 -13.93 -3.16 -10.37
N ARG A 157 -14.18 -4.46 -10.14
CA ARG A 157 -13.21 -5.53 -10.49
C ARG A 157 -12.67 -5.44 -11.91
N ASN A 158 -13.55 -5.21 -12.90
CA ASN A 158 -13.14 -5.10 -14.30
C ASN A 158 -12.26 -3.88 -14.58
N GLU A 159 -12.49 -2.76 -13.90
CA GLU A 159 -11.64 -1.58 -14.02
C GLU A 159 -10.29 -1.82 -13.37
N TYR A 160 -10.24 -2.53 -12.23
CA TYR A 160 -8.99 -2.87 -11.54
C TYR A 160 -8.10 -3.83 -12.35
N LYS A 161 -8.69 -4.65 -13.23
CA LYS A 161 -7.96 -5.45 -14.22
C LYS A 161 -7.20 -4.61 -15.25
N VAL A 162 -7.63 -3.37 -15.49
CA VAL A 162 -7.04 -2.47 -16.48
C VAL A 162 -6.15 -1.42 -15.80
N ASN A 163 -6.66 -0.80 -14.75
CA ASN A 163 -5.96 0.23 -13.98
C ASN A 163 -6.39 0.16 -12.51
N PRO A 164 -5.67 -0.58 -11.65
CA PRO A 164 -6.01 -0.65 -10.23
C PRO A 164 -5.74 0.65 -9.47
N GLY A 165 -5.15 1.66 -10.12
CA GLY A 165 -4.70 2.88 -9.46
C GLY A 165 -3.80 2.57 -8.26
N ASN A 166 -4.01 3.30 -7.17
CA ASN A 166 -3.21 3.18 -5.95
C ASN A 166 -3.58 1.95 -5.09
N LEU A 167 -4.53 1.10 -5.53
CA LEU A 167 -4.89 -0.14 -4.81
C LEU A 167 -3.74 -1.14 -4.81
N ALA A 168 -3.02 -1.27 -5.91
CA ALA A 168 -1.87 -2.18 -6.01
C ALA A 168 -0.76 -1.76 -5.05
N GLU A 169 -0.45 -0.47 -4.95
CA GLU A 169 0.50 0.05 -3.96
C GLU A 169 0.04 -0.26 -2.52
N ASN A 170 -1.24 -0.04 -2.22
CA ASN A 170 -1.78 -0.34 -0.89
C ASN A 170 -1.69 -1.84 -0.57
N TYR A 171 -2.02 -2.71 -1.51
CA TYR A 171 -1.85 -4.15 -1.34
C TYR A 171 -0.39 -4.50 -1.02
N VAL A 172 0.55 -3.96 -1.79
CA VAL A 172 1.98 -4.21 -1.60
C VAL A 172 2.42 -3.76 -0.21
N LEU A 173 2.02 -2.57 0.25
CA LEU A 173 2.32 -2.11 1.60
C LEU A 173 1.81 -3.11 2.65
N ASN A 174 0.56 -3.55 2.55
CA ASN A 174 -0.05 -4.46 3.52
C ASN A 174 0.69 -5.82 3.54
N GLN A 175 1.15 -6.32 2.38
CA GLN A 175 1.96 -7.54 2.33
C GLN A 175 3.36 -7.33 2.93
N LEU A 176 3.99 -6.19 2.65
CA LEU A 176 5.30 -5.85 3.20
C LEU A 176 5.25 -5.77 4.74
N GLN A 177 4.24 -5.11 5.30
CA GLN A 177 4.07 -5.02 6.76
C GLN A 177 3.82 -6.39 7.41
N LYS A 178 3.02 -7.25 6.79
CA LYS A 178 2.77 -8.61 7.29
C LYS A 178 4.01 -9.49 7.25
N ARG A 179 4.82 -9.38 6.20
CA ARG A 179 5.98 -10.25 5.96
C ARG A 179 7.25 -9.76 6.65
N TYR A 180 7.38 -8.45 6.85
CA TYR A 180 8.55 -7.79 7.42
C TYR A 180 8.15 -6.94 8.62
N SER A 181 7.48 -7.54 9.60
CA SER A 181 6.96 -6.85 10.79
C SER A 181 8.02 -6.12 11.62
N ASP A 182 9.29 -6.52 11.50
CA ASP A 182 10.41 -5.92 12.23
C ASP A 182 11.12 -4.81 11.45
N ALA A 183 10.69 -4.51 10.21
CA ALA A 183 11.29 -3.49 9.37
C ALA A 183 10.50 -2.19 9.43
N ASP A 184 11.20 -1.06 9.58
CA ASP A 184 10.57 0.25 9.41
C ASP A 184 10.34 0.50 7.92
N ILE A 185 9.10 0.75 7.54
CA ILE A 185 8.71 1.02 6.15
C ILE A 185 8.40 2.50 6.02
N HIS A 186 8.98 3.11 4.99
CA HIS A 186 8.79 4.52 4.65
C HIS A 186 8.60 4.67 3.14
N PHE A 187 8.15 5.82 2.65
CA PHE A 187 8.34 6.18 1.23
C PHE A 187 9.57 7.06 1.08
N TRP A 188 10.17 7.19 -0.11
CA TRP A 188 11.25 8.17 -0.31
C TRP A 188 10.88 9.20 -1.36
N ARG A 189 11.19 10.47 -1.12
CA ARG A 189 10.89 11.55 -2.07
C ARG A 189 11.92 12.67 -2.03
N THR A 190 12.36 13.13 -3.21
CA THR A 190 13.28 14.26 -3.34
C THR A 190 12.55 15.60 -3.49
N LYS A 191 13.29 16.71 -3.37
CA LYS A 191 12.79 18.06 -3.70
C LYS A 191 12.37 18.18 -5.18
N SER A 192 13.04 17.45 -6.08
CA SER A 192 12.68 17.37 -7.51
C SER A 192 11.52 16.41 -7.79
N ARG A 193 10.81 15.94 -6.74
CA ARG A 193 9.64 15.05 -6.82
C ARG A 193 9.91 13.69 -7.46
N GLN A 194 11.16 13.23 -7.43
CA GLN A 194 11.42 11.82 -7.62
C GLN A 194 10.97 11.06 -6.39
N GLU A 195 10.40 9.87 -6.58
CA GLU A 195 9.75 9.11 -5.54
C GLU A 195 10.08 7.62 -5.67
N VAL A 196 10.19 6.94 -4.54
CA VAL A 196 10.17 5.47 -4.43
C VAL A 196 9.03 5.14 -3.47
N ASP A 197 8.17 4.21 -3.88
CA ASP A 197 6.92 3.91 -3.17
C ASP A 197 7.19 3.45 -1.74
N PHE A 198 8.11 2.48 -1.56
CA PHE A 198 8.49 1.96 -0.25
C PHE A 198 10.01 1.80 -0.11
N VAL A 199 10.51 2.00 1.10
CA VAL A 199 11.88 1.78 1.52
C VAL A 199 11.82 1.06 2.85
N LEU A 200 12.26 -0.18 2.86
CA LEU A 200 12.39 -0.97 4.07
C LEU A 200 13.75 -0.68 4.69
N SER A 201 13.76 -0.16 5.91
CA SER A 201 14.95 -0.09 6.74
C SER A 201 15.09 -1.40 7.49
N THR A 202 16.05 -2.21 7.07
CA THR A 202 16.36 -3.48 7.74
C THR A 202 17.64 -3.32 8.56
N GLY A 203 17.88 -4.20 9.54
CA GLY A 203 19.16 -4.25 10.26
C GLY A 203 20.39 -4.46 9.35
N THR A 204 20.20 -4.79 8.07
CA THR A 204 21.27 -4.99 7.07
C THR A 204 21.38 -3.87 6.03
N GLY A 205 20.54 -2.84 6.12
CA GLY A 205 20.52 -1.72 5.18
C GLY A 205 19.14 -1.45 4.56
N LEU A 206 19.13 -0.57 3.57
CA LEU A 206 17.90 -0.12 2.90
C LEU A 206 17.54 -1.02 1.72
N VAL A 207 16.27 -1.34 1.58
CA VAL A 207 15.71 -2.07 0.43
C VAL A 207 14.59 -1.24 -0.19
N PRO A 208 14.83 -0.57 -1.33
CA PRO A 208 13.77 0.16 -2.03
C PRO A 208 12.87 -0.81 -2.82
N VAL A 209 11.58 -0.51 -2.82
CA VAL A 209 10.53 -1.23 -3.54
C VAL A 209 9.69 -0.22 -4.31
N GLU A 210 9.58 -0.42 -5.62
CA GLU A 210 8.69 0.33 -6.50
C GLU A 210 7.54 -0.57 -6.96
N VAL A 211 6.33 -0.04 -7.08
CA VAL A 211 5.18 -0.74 -7.68
C VAL A 211 4.96 -0.24 -9.11
N LYS A 212 4.87 -1.18 -10.04
CA LYS A 212 4.58 -0.98 -11.48
C LYS A 212 3.58 -2.01 -11.95
N PHE A 213 2.32 -1.81 -11.55
CA PHE A 213 1.21 -2.66 -11.93
C PHE A 213 0.71 -2.31 -13.34
N THR A 214 1.51 -2.64 -14.35
CA THR A 214 1.21 -2.42 -15.77
C THR A 214 1.74 -3.60 -16.57
N ASP A 215 1.21 -3.82 -17.77
CA ASP A 215 1.74 -4.83 -18.68
C ASP A 215 3.14 -4.42 -19.14
N MET A 216 4.14 -5.26 -18.85
CA MET A 216 5.54 -5.00 -19.17
C MET A 216 6.08 -6.06 -20.12
N GLN A 217 6.68 -5.60 -21.22
CA GLN A 217 7.33 -6.48 -22.21
C GLN A 217 8.86 -6.46 -22.11
N ARG A 218 9.42 -5.51 -21.34
CA ARG A 218 10.86 -5.33 -21.14
C ARG A 218 11.12 -4.69 -19.77
N PRO A 219 12.30 -4.91 -19.18
CA PRO A 219 12.67 -4.22 -17.94
C PRO A 219 12.77 -2.71 -18.19
N ILE A 220 12.18 -1.93 -17.28
CA ILE A 220 12.26 -0.46 -17.27
C ILE A 220 12.63 -0.05 -15.86
N PHE A 221 13.72 0.71 -15.72
CA PHE A 221 14.15 1.28 -14.45
C PHE A 221 13.40 2.61 -14.17
N PRO A 222 12.56 2.67 -13.13
CA PRO A 222 11.89 3.90 -12.71
C PRO A 222 12.90 5.01 -12.38
N GLY A 223 12.55 6.26 -12.70
CA GLY A 223 13.42 7.40 -12.47
C GLY A 223 13.78 7.60 -11.00
N GLY A 224 12.79 7.48 -10.11
CA GLY A 224 13.00 7.61 -8.66
C GLY A 224 13.84 6.48 -8.08
N LEU A 225 13.60 5.23 -8.50
CA LEU A 225 14.42 4.10 -8.08
C LEU A 225 15.89 4.27 -8.50
N LYS A 226 16.17 4.71 -9.73
CA LYS A 226 17.55 4.99 -10.17
C LYS A 226 18.20 6.05 -9.28
N ALA A 227 17.50 7.14 -9.00
CA ALA A 227 18.03 8.20 -8.15
C ALA A 227 18.28 7.73 -6.71
N PHE A 228 17.40 6.89 -6.17
CA PHE A 228 17.60 6.26 -4.87
C PHE A 228 18.84 5.37 -4.88
N ILE A 229 18.99 4.50 -5.88
CA ILE A 229 20.16 3.62 -6.01
C ILE A 229 21.47 4.41 -6.12
N THR A 230 21.50 5.48 -6.93
CA THR A 230 22.67 6.36 -7.02
C THR A 230 22.98 7.05 -5.68
N THR A 231 21.98 7.33 -4.85
CA THR A 231 22.16 8.06 -3.58
C THR A 231 22.62 7.15 -2.44
N TYR A 232 22.07 5.93 -2.36
CA TYR A 232 22.23 5.05 -1.19
C TYR A 232 22.92 3.73 -1.47
N SER A 233 23.15 3.37 -2.74
CA SER A 233 23.80 2.12 -3.17
C SER A 233 23.30 0.87 -2.44
N PRO A 234 21.97 0.61 -2.39
CA PRO A 234 21.43 -0.55 -1.68
C PRO A 234 21.91 -1.85 -2.35
N GLY A 235 22.10 -2.92 -1.57
CA GLY A 235 22.54 -4.21 -2.13
C GLY A 235 21.48 -4.90 -3.00
N THR A 236 20.20 -4.58 -2.79
CA THR A 236 19.06 -5.16 -3.50
C THR A 236 17.93 -4.13 -3.63
N ALA A 237 17.21 -4.15 -4.75
CA ALA A 237 16.00 -3.37 -5.00
C ALA A 237 14.93 -4.24 -5.68
N PHE A 238 13.66 -3.89 -5.47
CA PHE A 238 12.52 -4.61 -6.08
C PHE A 238 11.63 -3.68 -6.89
N ILE A 239 11.13 -4.18 -8.01
CA ILE A 239 10.05 -3.58 -8.79
C ILE A 239 8.93 -4.60 -8.82
N ILE A 240 7.86 -4.35 -8.06
CA ILE A 240 6.69 -5.22 -8.05
C ILE A 240 5.89 -4.96 -9.31
N THR A 241 5.76 -5.97 -10.14
CA THR A 241 5.10 -5.90 -11.45
C THR A 241 3.74 -6.58 -11.42
N ARG A 242 2.93 -6.36 -12.45
CA ARG A 242 1.69 -7.14 -12.63
C ARG A 242 2.03 -8.64 -12.76
N ASP A 243 2.85 -8.99 -13.75
CA ASP A 243 3.13 -10.38 -14.11
C ASP A 243 4.52 -10.61 -14.73
N PHE A 244 5.36 -9.56 -14.75
CA PHE A 244 6.65 -9.57 -15.41
C PHE A 244 7.77 -9.94 -14.42
N LEU A 245 8.40 -11.09 -14.66
CA LEU A 245 9.53 -11.60 -13.87
C LEU A 245 10.85 -11.34 -14.61
N HIS A 246 11.77 -10.62 -13.98
CA HIS A 246 13.08 -10.32 -14.55
C HIS A 246 14.12 -10.00 -13.48
N TYR A 247 15.39 -10.05 -13.87
CA TYR A 247 16.52 -9.69 -13.03
C TYR A 247 17.56 -8.92 -13.84
N GLN A 248 18.03 -7.80 -13.31
CA GLN A 248 19.12 -7.03 -13.90
C GLN A 248 19.86 -6.26 -12.81
N THR A 249 21.14 -5.97 -13.01
CA THR A 249 21.91 -5.08 -12.14
C THR A 249 21.80 -3.62 -12.59
N PHE A 250 21.86 -2.70 -11.63
CA PHE A 250 22.05 -1.27 -11.87
C PHE A 250 23.19 -0.78 -10.98
N GLY A 251 24.38 -0.58 -11.57
CA GLY A 251 25.61 -0.48 -10.78
C GLY A 251 25.87 -1.80 -10.05
N GLU A 252 26.10 -1.74 -8.75
CA GLU A 252 26.28 -2.91 -7.88
C GLU A 252 24.96 -3.42 -7.28
N THR A 253 23.86 -2.67 -7.44
CA THR A 253 22.55 -3.05 -6.91
C THR A 253 21.92 -4.12 -7.80
N ARG A 254 21.47 -5.21 -7.18
CA ARG A 254 20.63 -6.23 -7.81
C ARG A 254 19.18 -5.77 -7.85
N VAL A 255 18.58 -5.73 -9.03
CA VAL A 255 17.19 -5.28 -9.21
C VAL A 255 16.34 -6.43 -9.73
N TYR A 256 15.28 -6.75 -8.98
CA TYR A 256 14.35 -7.83 -9.32
C TYR A 256 12.99 -7.24 -9.70
N TRP A 257 12.51 -7.55 -10.91
CA TRP A 257 11.12 -7.36 -11.27
C TRP A 257 10.38 -8.61 -10.83
N LEU A 258 9.48 -8.46 -9.87
CA LEU A 258 8.79 -9.57 -9.24
C LEU A 258 7.28 -9.41 -9.45
N PRO A 259 6.60 -10.39 -10.06
CA PRO A 259 5.15 -10.40 -10.11
C PRO A 259 4.53 -10.26 -8.71
N ILE A 260 3.50 -9.44 -8.61
CA ILE A 260 2.81 -9.09 -7.36
C ILE A 260 2.24 -10.29 -6.61
N TYR A 261 1.86 -11.37 -7.32
CA TYR A 261 1.36 -12.61 -6.72
C TYR A 261 2.45 -13.47 -6.04
N PHE A 262 3.69 -13.01 -5.99
CA PHE A 262 4.76 -13.65 -5.19
C PHE A 262 4.97 -13.02 -3.82
N LEU A 263 4.22 -11.98 -3.46
CA LEU A 263 4.31 -11.31 -2.16
C LEU A 263 3.67 -12.15 -1.04
#